data_AF-A0A1B8UTZ5-F1
#
_entry.id   AF-A0A1B8UTZ5-F1
#
_cell.length_a   1.000
_cell.length_b   1.000
_cell.length_c   1.000
_cell.angle_alpha   90.00
_cell.angle_beta   90.00
_cell.angle_gamma   90.00
#
_symmetry.space_group_name_H-M   'P 1'
#
loop_
_entity.id
_entity.type
_entity.pdbx_description
1 polymer ?
#
loop_
_entity_poly.entity_id
_entity_poly.type
_entity_poly.pdbx_seq_one_letter_code
_entity_poly.pdbx_strand_id
1 'polypeptide(L)'
;MVVCNRCGKPINDNESHQCSTGSVPPQHASSAAEASAQQVSATAETASHKTPGSTVPEWAKSIDSKNILQLLKNPASARNLTVSDWVYAVIAALVSALGFALFGYTLFGSLFASLMSPLSILGGSSSLTPPFSFFIQLFIYQIIGLAALFISIWFISRWKGSKPLDLKTTFVQLAAMQMPFGLGFVLAFLLAIIGFSSLSVAVAAFTWFVSVILVTTEAMEQTEVARPNRFLFITASMGAYFFLTYIVFKIVVM
;
A
#
# COMPACT_ATOMS: atom_id res chain seq x y z
N MET A 1 -11.53 29.28 -36.62
CA MET A 1 -11.91 30.32 -35.64
C MET A 1 -11.84 29.68 -34.27
N VAL A 2 -10.93 30.13 -33.41
CA VAL A 2 -10.79 29.57 -32.06
C VAL A 2 -11.83 30.22 -31.17
N VAL A 3 -12.61 29.41 -30.45
CA VAL A 3 -13.71 29.87 -29.59
C VAL A 3 -13.37 29.56 -28.15
N CYS A 4 -13.71 30.45 -27.22
CA CYS A 4 -13.44 30.22 -25.81
C CYS A 4 -14.35 29.13 -25.25
N ASN A 5 -13.77 28.03 -24.75
CA ASN A 5 -14.54 26.94 -24.13
C ASN A 5 -15.29 27.33 -22.85
N ARG A 6 -15.02 28.52 -22.29
CA ARG A 6 -15.63 28.98 -21.03
C ARG A 6 -16.80 29.95 -21.24
N CYS A 7 -16.81 30.74 -22.32
CA CYS A 7 -17.86 31.72 -22.60
C CYS A 7 -18.48 31.66 -24.01
N GLY A 8 -17.94 30.82 -24.89
CA GLY A 8 -18.46 30.61 -26.25
C GLY A 8 -18.20 31.75 -27.25
N LYS A 9 -17.43 32.79 -26.89
CA LYS A 9 -17.10 33.90 -27.81
C LYS A 9 -15.84 33.61 -28.64
N PRO A 10 -15.75 34.11 -29.90
CA PRO A 10 -14.57 33.95 -30.74
C PRO A 10 -13.38 34.71 -30.12
N ILE A 11 -12.21 34.06 -30.10
CA ILE A 11 -10.95 34.64 -29.62
C ILE A 11 -10.23 35.21 -30.84
N ASN A 12 -9.81 36.48 -30.72
CA ASN A 12 -8.97 37.13 -31.71
C ASN A 12 -7.51 37.02 -31.26
N ASP A 13 -6.60 36.61 -32.15
CA ASP A 13 -5.26 36.13 -31.79
C ASP A 13 -4.32 37.21 -31.22
N ASN A 14 -4.74 38.49 -31.26
CA ASN A 14 -3.94 39.64 -30.83
C ASN A 14 -4.44 40.36 -29.57
N GLU A 15 -5.46 39.84 -28.87
CA GLU A 15 -5.98 40.46 -27.64
C GLU A 15 -6.15 39.44 -26.50
N SER A 16 -5.85 39.87 -25.27
CA SER A 16 -6.03 39.05 -24.07
C SER A 16 -7.52 38.91 -23.74
N HIS A 17 -8.08 37.72 -23.99
CA HIS A 17 -9.48 37.43 -23.76
C HIS A 17 -9.83 37.37 -22.26
N GLN A 18 -10.62 38.33 -21.77
CA GLN A 18 -11.15 38.32 -20.40
C GLN A 18 -12.60 37.82 -20.36
N CYS A 19 -12.81 36.65 -19.76
CA CYS A 19 -14.15 36.13 -19.47
C CYS A 19 -14.72 36.84 -18.23
N SER A 20 -15.52 37.90 -18.42
CA SER A 20 -16.26 38.51 -17.31
C SER A 20 -17.33 37.53 -16.79
N THR A 21 -17.11 36.98 -15.60
CA THR A 21 -18.10 36.25 -14.83
C THR A 21 -19.04 37.24 -14.15
N GLY A 22 -20.16 37.56 -14.79
CA GLY A 22 -21.21 38.42 -14.24
C GLY A 22 -22.60 37.90 -14.60
N SER A 23 -23.29 37.36 -13.59
CA SER A 23 -24.76 37.31 -13.38
C SER A 23 -25.71 37.39 -14.60
N VAL A 24 -26.44 36.29 -14.81
CA VAL A 24 -27.78 36.20 -15.47
C VAL A 24 -28.74 37.16 -14.72
N PRO A 25 -29.68 37.92 -15.34
CA PRO A 25 -30.86 37.37 -16.06
C PRO A 25 -31.45 38.30 -17.17
N PRO A 26 -32.74 38.17 -17.59
CA PRO A 26 -33.18 37.44 -18.79
C PRO A 26 -33.93 38.33 -19.81
N GLN A 27 -34.04 37.94 -21.10
CA GLN A 27 -35.19 38.32 -21.97
C GLN A 27 -35.13 37.68 -23.37
N HIS A 28 -36.27 37.09 -23.78
CA HIS A 28 -37.01 37.17 -25.05
C HIS A 28 -36.23 37.51 -26.36
N ALA A 29 -36.44 36.92 -27.54
CA ALA A 29 -37.60 36.27 -28.14
C ALA A 29 -37.20 35.52 -29.45
N SER A 30 -37.90 34.40 -29.73
CA SER A 30 -38.64 34.07 -30.98
C SER A 30 -37.94 34.20 -32.35
N SER A 31 -37.88 33.19 -33.21
CA SER A 31 -39.00 32.60 -33.98
C SER A 31 -38.43 31.48 -34.88
N ALA A 32 -39.00 30.27 -34.89
CA ALA A 32 -40.05 29.74 -35.79
C ALA A 32 -39.51 28.88 -36.95
N ALA A 33 -39.85 27.59 -36.95
CA ALA A 33 -40.37 26.84 -38.12
C ALA A 33 -40.69 25.39 -37.73
N GLU A 34 -41.82 24.92 -38.24
CA GLU A 34 -42.55 23.69 -37.91
C GLU A 34 -41.86 22.38 -38.35
N ALA A 35 -42.16 21.29 -37.65
CA ALA A 35 -42.65 20.06 -38.27
C ALA A 35 -43.06 19.04 -37.19
N SER A 36 -44.37 18.85 -37.07
CA SER A 36 -45.03 17.81 -36.31
C SER A 36 -44.73 16.43 -36.90
N ALA A 37 -44.11 15.54 -36.12
CA ALA A 37 -44.15 14.11 -36.37
C ALA A 37 -44.39 13.37 -35.05
N GLN A 38 -45.61 12.89 -34.94
CA GLN A 38 -46.17 12.10 -33.86
C GLN A 38 -45.67 10.67 -34.01
N GLN A 39 -44.91 10.15 -33.05
CA GLN A 39 -44.61 8.71 -32.99
C GLN A 39 -44.57 8.21 -31.55
N VAL A 40 -45.77 7.75 -31.14
CA VAL A 40 -46.08 6.53 -30.40
C VAL A 40 -44.97 5.95 -29.52
N SER A 41 -45.22 6.02 -28.21
CA SER A 41 -44.64 5.18 -27.18
C SER A 41 -44.60 3.70 -27.59
N ALA A 42 -43.39 3.14 -27.66
CA ALA A 42 -43.16 1.73 -27.44
C ALA A 42 -42.18 1.60 -26.28
N THR A 43 -42.75 1.32 -25.12
CA THR A 43 -42.06 0.91 -23.89
C THR A 43 -41.38 -0.42 -24.17
N ALA A 44 -40.14 -0.38 -24.67
CA ALA A 44 -39.26 -1.53 -24.61
C ALA A 44 -38.62 -1.51 -23.21
N GLU A 45 -39.25 -2.23 -22.28
CA GLU A 45 -38.59 -2.76 -21.10
C GLU A 45 -37.39 -3.59 -21.59
N THR A 46 -36.23 -2.94 -21.72
CA THR A 46 -34.96 -3.64 -21.73
C THR A 46 -34.80 -4.19 -20.33
N ALA A 47 -35.27 -5.43 -20.17
CA ALA A 47 -35.05 -6.29 -19.03
C ALA A 47 -33.62 -6.08 -18.55
N SER A 48 -33.51 -5.37 -17.42
CA SER A 48 -32.28 -5.22 -16.67
C SER A 48 -31.85 -6.62 -16.29
N HIS A 49 -30.90 -7.16 -17.05
CA HIS A 49 -30.24 -8.40 -16.74
C HIS A 49 -29.45 -8.13 -15.46
N LYS A 50 -30.10 -8.31 -14.31
CA LYS A 50 -29.48 -8.34 -12.99
C LYS A 50 -28.55 -9.55 -12.98
N THR A 51 -27.31 -9.31 -13.39
CA THR A 51 -26.19 -10.20 -13.10
C THR A 51 -26.14 -10.39 -11.59
N PRO A 52 -26.10 -11.63 -11.08
CA PRO A 52 -26.11 -11.87 -9.66
C PRO A 52 -24.83 -11.32 -9.01
N GLY A 53 -25.02 -10.37 -8.09
CA GLY A 53 -24.38 -10.42 -6.78
C GLY A 53 -22.85 -10.39 -6.72
N SER A 54 -22.20 -9.44 -7.39
CA SER A 54 -20.90 -8.92 -6.94
C SER A 54 -21.12 -7.53 -6.38
N THR A 55 -21.64 -7.45 -5.16
CA THR A 55 -21.59 -6.21 -4.38
C THR A 55 -20.13 -6.00 -3.97
N VAL A 56 -19.35 -5.44 -4.90
CA VAL A 56 -18.01 -4.94 -4.59
C VAL A 56 -18.19 -3.94 -3.44
N PRO A 57 -17.58 -4.20 -2.28
CA PRO A 57 -17.81 -3.36 -1.11
C PRO A 57 -17.36 -1.93 -1.41
N GLU A 58 -18.03 -0.95 -0.81
CA GLU A 58 -17.89 0.46 -1.17
C GLU A 58 -16.45 0.96 -1.05
N TRP A 59 -15.70 0.45 -0.07
CA TRP A 59 -14.27 0.72 0.11
C TRP A 59 -13.39 0.23 -1.04
N ALA A 60 -13.81 -0.79 -1.79
CA ALA A 60 -13.08 -1.31 -2.94
C ALA A 60 -13.34 -0.48 -4.21
N LYS A 61 -14.46 0.25 -4.28
CA LYS A 61 -14.74 1.19 -5.38
C LYS A 61 -13.93 2.48 -5.26
N SER A 62 -13.50 2.85 -4.05
CA SER A 62 -12.64 4.02 -3.80
C SER A 62 -11.15 3.76 -4.05
N ILE A 63 -10.75 2.54 -4.40
CA ILE A 63 -9.34 2.21 -4.63
C ILE A 63 -8.93 2.67 -6.03
N ASP A 64 -8.21 3.80 -6.10
CA ASP A 64 -7.55 4.20 -7.35
C ASP A 64 -6.28 3.38 -7.58
N SER A 65 -6.24 2.60 -8.66
CA SER A 65 -5.05 1.84 -9.08
C SER A 65 -3.86 2.75 -9.41
N LYS A 66 -4.11 4.01 -9.82
CA LYS A 66 -3.05 4.98 -10.08
C LYS A 66 -2.29 5.34 -8.81
N ASN A 67 -2.99 5.49 -7.68
CA ASN A 67 -2.37 5.74 -6.38
C ASN A 67 -1.51 4.56 -5.92
N ILE A 68 -1.97 3.32 -6.13
CA ILE A 68 -1.16 2.12 -5.84
C ILE A 68 0.12 2.13 -6.66
N LEU A 69 0.02 2.37 -7.98
CA LEU A 69 1.19 2.41 -8.86
C LEU A 69 2.14 3.57 -8.50
N GLN A 70 1.60 4.71 -8.07
CA GLN A 70 2.39 5.85 -7.61
C GLN A 70 3.14 5.52 -6.32
N LEU A 71 2.48 4.92 -5.33
CA LEU A 71 3.10 4.48 -4.07
C LEU A 71 4.17 3.42 -4.31
N LEU A 72 3.96 2.56 -5.29
CA LEU A 72 4.92 1.53 -5.66
C LEU A 72 6.17 2.11 -6.32
N LYS A 73 6.01 3.10 -7.21
CA LYS A 73 7.13 3.77 -7.88
C LYS A 73 7.86 4.75 -6.97
N ASN A 74 7.12 5.45 -6.12
CA ASN A 74 7.64 6.48 -5.23
C ASN A 74 6.99 6.35 -3.84
N PRO A 75 7.58 5.52 -2.95
CA PRO A 75 7.04 5.31 -1.60
C PRO A 75 7.01 6.59 -0.76
N ALA A 76 7.86 7.58 -1.05
CA ALA A 76 7.83 8.88 -0.36
C ALA A 76 6.53 9.67 -0.64
N SER A 77 5.79 9.35 -1.70
CA SER A 77 4.47 9.94 -1.96
C SER A 77 3.46 9.63 -0.84
N ALA A 78 3.69 8.58 -0.05
CA ALA A 78 2.86 8.20 1.08
C ALA A 78 2.75 9.32 2.13
N ARG A 79 3.70 10.26 2.20
CA ARG A 79 3.65 11.40 3.12
C ARG A 79 2.44 12.32 2.93
N ASN A 80 1.85 12.32 1.74
CA ASN A 80 0.69 13.14 1.41
C ASN A 80 -0.64 12.43 1.71
N LEU A 81 -0.59 11.16 2.15
CA LEU A 81 -1.79 10.40 2.50
C LEU A 81 -2.41 10.94 3.78
N THR A 82 -3.73 10.97 3.78
CA THR A 82 -4.55 11.39 4.90
C THR A 82 -5.15 10.17 5.61
N VAL A 83 -5.81 10.38 6.75
CA VAL A 83 -6.43 9.28 7.52
C VAL A 83 -7.54 8.58 6.73
N SER A 84 -8.20 9.24 5.76
CA SER A 84 -9.19 8.60 4.89
C SER A 84 -8.57 7.55 3.96
N ASP A 85 -7.26 7.61 3.72
CA ASP A 85 -6.52 6.75 2.81
C ASP A 85 -5.95 5.48 3.50
N TRP A 86 -6.48 5.13 4.67
CA TRP A 86 -6.04 3.98 5.47
C TRP A 86 -6.09 2.63 4.74
N VAL A 87 -6.94 2.51 3.70
CA VAL A 87 -7.04 1.29 2.89
C VAL A 87 -5.71 0.97 2.21
N TYR A 88 -4.97 1.96 1.72
CA TYR A 88 -3.66 1.74 1.09
C TYR A 88 -2.61 1.23 2.08
N ALA A 89 -2.66 1.73 3.32
CA ALA A 89 -1.82 1.26 4.42
C ALA A 89 -2.07 -0.22 4.74
N VAL A 90 -3.35 -0.60 4.82
CA VAL A 90 -3.73 -1.99 5.09
C VAL A 90 -3.32 -2.90 3.93
N ILE A 91 -3.56 -2.49 2.68
CA ILE A 91 -3.12 -3.27 1.50
C ILE A 91 -1.60 -3.46 1.52
N ALA A 92 -0.83 -2.39 1.77
CA ALA A 92 0.62 -2.47 1.83
C ALA A 92 1.12 -3.43 2.92
N ALA A 93 0.54 -3.35 4.12
CA ALA A 93 0.86 -4.24 5.23
C ALA A 93 0.51 -5.70 4.91
N LEU A 94 -0.68 -5.95 4.33
CA LEU A 94 -1.13 -7.29 3.96
C LEU A 94 -0.28 -7.90 2.84
N VAL A 95 0.07 -7.14 1.80
CA VAL A 95 0.93 -7.62 0.71
C VAL A 95 2.33 -7.94 1.23
N SER A 96 2.88 -7.10 2.12
CA SER A 96 4.16 -7.36 2.78
C SER A 96 4.13 -8.60 3.65
N ALA A 97 3.09 -8.75 4.49
CA ALA A 97 2.91 -9.92 5.33
C ALA A 97 2.71 -11.21 4.53
N LEU A 98 1.93 -11.15 3.45
CA LEU A 98 1.69 -12.30 2.58
C LEU A 98 2.97 -12.71 1.84
N GLY A 99 3.70 -11.76 1.25
CA GLY A 99 4.97 -12.02 0.59
C GLY A 99 5.99 -12.63 1.54
N PHE A 100 6.12 -12.09 2.76
CA PHE A 100 7.02 -12.62 3.77
C PHE A 100 6.62 -14.03 4.23
N ALA A 101 5.33 -14.26 4.50
CA ALA A 101 4.85 -15.57 4.95
C ALA A 101 5.02 -16.64 3.87
N LEU A 102 4.76 -16.31 2.61
CA LEU A 102 5.00 -17.20 1.46
C LEU A 102 6.48 -17.54 1.34
N PHE A 103 7.36 -16.53 1.34
CA PHE A 103 8.80 -16.72 1.31
C PHE A 103 9.27 -17.61 2.47
N GLY A 104 8.92 -17.26 3.71
CA GLY A 104 9.31 -18.01 4.90
C GLY A 104 8.80 -19.45 4.85
N TYR A 105 7.54 -19.68 4.49
CA TYR A 105 6.98 -21.03 4.38
C TYR A 105 7.76 -21.90 3.38
N THR A 106 8.13 -21.35 2.22
CA THR A 106 8.96 -22.07 1.23
C THR A 106 10.38 -22.32 1.72
N LEU A 107 11.00 -21.34 2.36
CA LEU A 107 12.35 -21.46 2.88
C LEU A 107 12.41 -22.54 3.97
N PHE A 108 11.52 -22.48 4.96
CA PHE A 108 11.47 -23.45 6.03
C PHE A 108 11.08 -24.85 5.55
N GLY A 109 10.24 -24.97 4.52
CA GLY A 109 9.99 -26.27 3.88
C GLY A 109 11.27 -26.89 3.31
N SER A 110 12.07 -26.10 2.59
CA SER A 110 13.35 -26.58 2.02
C SER A 110 14.40 -26.91 3.09
N LEU A 111 14.47 -26.10 4.16
CA LEU A 111 15.39 -26.31 5.28
C LEU A 111 14.98 -27.54 6.10
N PHE A 112 13.68 -27.69 6.39
CA PHE A 112 13.14 -28.83 7.13
C PHE A 112 13.35 -30.14 6.36
N ALA A 113 13.07 -30.13 5.05
CA ALA A 113 13.37 -31.26 4.18
C ALA A 113 14.86 -31.62 4.21
N SER A 114 15.76 -30.64 4.15
CA SER A 114 17.21 -30.87 4.17
C SER A 114 17.71 -31.42 5.52
N LEU A 115 17.17 -30.93 6.64
CA LEU A 115 17.52 -31.37 8.00
C LEU A 115 16.98 -32.77 8.34
N MET A 116 15.78 -33.09 7.85
CA MET A 116 15.13 -34.38 8.11
C MET A 116 15.46 -35.44 7.06
N SER A 117 16.04 -35.08 5.91
CA SER A 117 16.49 -35.99 4.86
C SER A 117 17.36 -37.17 5.36
N PRO A 118 18.33 -36.99 6.27
CA PRO A 118 19.09 -38.12 6.83
C PRO A 118 18.26 -39.00 7.78
N LEU A 119 17.16 -38.50 8.34
CA LEU A 119 16.27 -39.24 9.25
C LEU A 119 15.20 -40.04 8.48
N SER A 120 14.74 -39.55 7.33
CA SER A 120 13.75 -40.21 6.47
C SER A 120 14.22 -41.50 5.78
N ILE A 121 15.52 -41.82 5.86
CA ILE A 121 16.05 -43.11 5.41
C ILE A 121 15.68 -44.24 6.39
N LEU A 122 15.35 -43.91 7.65
CA LEU A 122 15.12 -44.89 8.73
C LEU A 122 13.66 -45.06 9.15
N GLY A 123 12.74 -44.21 8.71
CA GLY A 123 11.33 -44.23 9.14
C GLY A 123 10.42 -43.60 8.09
N GLY A 124 9.34 -44.30 7.76
CA GLY A 124 8.48 -44.08 6.60
C GLY A 124 8.02 -42.65 6.33
N SER A 125 7.69 -42.44 5.06
CA SER A 125 7.27 -41.21 4.39
C SER A 125 6.16 -40.43 5.10
N SER A 126 6.50 -39.65 6.12
CA SER A 126 5.69 -38.51 6.56
C SER A 126 6.04 -37.30 5.70
N SER A 127 5.05 -36.72 5.03
CA SER A 127 5.18 -35.53 4.18
C SER A 127 5.96 -34.42 4.91
N LEU A 128 7.15 -34.08 4.40
CA LEU A 128 8.12 -33.13 4.96
C LEU A 128 7.71 -31.65 4.84
N THR A 129 6.43 -31.38 4.63
CA THR A 129 5.89 -30.03 4.48
C THR A 129 5.49 -29.45 5.85
N PRO A 130 5.94 -28.24 6.22
CA PRO A 130 5.50 -27.59 7.45
C PRO A 130 3.97 -27.47 7.49
N PRO A 131 3.33 -27.58 8.67
CA PRO A 131 1.89 -27.44 8.78
C PRO A 131 1.46 -26.02 8.38
N PHE A 132 0.25 -25.87 7.84
CA PHE A 132 -0.29 -24.56 7.45
C PHE A 132 -0.35 -23.55 8.61
N SER A 133 -0.46 -24.02 9.86
CA SER A 133 -0.36 -23.17 11.06
C SER A 133 0.94 -22.36 11.10
N PHE A 134 2.05 -22.90 10.59
CA PHE A 134 3.33 -22.21 10.51
C PHE A 134 3.29 -21.01 9.56
N PHE A 135 2.59 -21.14 8.42
CA PHE A 135 2.35 -20.01 7.51
C PHE A 135 1.56 -18.89 8.22
N ILE A 136 0.52 -19.25 8.97
CA ILE A 136 -0.27 -18.29 9.74
C ILE A 136 0.58 -17.61 10.83
N GLN A 137 1.45 -18.35 11.52
CA GLN A 137 2.39 -17.78 12.49
C GLN A 137 3.35 -16.78 11.85
N LEU A 138 3.93 -17.09 10.68
CA LEU A 138 4.81 -16.16 9.95
C LEU A 138 4.06 -14.91 9.48
N PHE A 139 2.82 -15.07 9.01
CA PHE A 139 1.97 -13.96 8.59
C PHE A 139 1.67 -13.01 9.76
N ILE A 140 1.26 -13.56 10.91
CA ILE A 140 1.01 -12.79 12.13
C ILE A 140 2.29 -12.14 12.64
N TYR A 141 3.40 -12.88 12.63
CA TYR A 141 4.71 -12.38 13.03
C TYR A 141 5.11 -11.14 12.22
N GLN A 142 4.92 -11.15 10.90
CA GLN A 142 5.24 -9.99 10.06
C GLN A 142 4.33 -8.79 10.33
N ILE A 143 3.02 -9.01 10.55
CA ILE A 143 2.10 -7.93 10.92
C ILE A 143 2.49 -7.30 12.26
N ILE A 144 2.80 -8.11 13.27
CA ILE A 144 3.25 -7.62 14.58
C ILE A 144 4.61 -6.95 14.46
N GLY A 145 5.52 -7.47 13.63
CA GLY A 145 6.82 -6.86 13.36
C GLY A 145 6.69 -5.46 12.74
N LEU A 146 5.80 -5.28 11.77
CA LEU A 146 5.49 -3.96 11.22
C LEU A 146 4.92 -3.01 12.29
N ALA A 147 3.99 -3.50 13.12
CA ALA A 147 3.46 -2.72 14.23
C ALA A 147 4.55 -2.31 15.23
N ALA A 148 5.47 -3.23 15.56
CA ALA A 148 6.61 -2.98 16.43
C ALA A 148 7.54 -1.91 15.86
N LEU A 149 7.79 -1.91 14.55
CA LEU A 149 8.56 -0.87 13.86
C LEU A 149 7.89 0.50 13.99
N PHE A 150 6.58 0.57 13.77
CA PHE A 150 5.87 1.85 13.84
C PHE A 150 5.76 2.37 15.27
N ILE A 151 5.55 1.48 16.24
CA ILE A 151 5.53 1.82 17.67
C ILE A 151 6.91 2.32 18.13
N SER A 152 7.99 1.67 17.71
CA SER A 152 9.34 2.10 18.08
C SER A 152 9.63 3.50 17.54
N ILE A 153 9.33 3.74 16.27
CA ILE A 153 9.48 5.05 15.64
C ILE A 153 8.62 6.08 16.34
N TRP A 154 7.34 5.79 16.59
CA TRP A 154 6.43 6.72 17.27
C TRP A 154 6.93 7.11 18.67
N PHE A 155 7.41 6.13 19.44
CA PHE A 155 7.96 6.37 20.77
C PHE A 155 9.20 7.26 20.74
N ILE A 156 10.16 6.96 19.87
CA ILE A 156 11.39 7.76 19.73
C ILE A 156 11.11 9.15 19.13
N SER A 157 10.13 9.25 18.23
CA SER A 157 9.64 10.51 17.67
C SER A 157 9.11 11.45 18.73
N ARG A 158 8.43 10.92 19.76
CA ARG A 158 7.93 11.75 20.86
C ARG A 158 9.05 12.20 21.81
N TRP A 159 10.15 11.44 21.89
CA TRP A 159 11.29 11.77 22.73
C TRP A 159 12.26 12.76 22.08
N LYS A 160 12.49 12.64 20.76
CA LYS A 160 13.55 13.36 20.05
C LYS A 160 13.08 14.18 18.84
N GLY A 161 11.82 14.06 18.46
CA GLY A 161 11.22 14.86 17.39
C GLY A 161 10.87 16.27 17.84
N SER A 162 11.08 17.24 16.96
CA SER A 162 10.67 18.63 17.19
C SER A 162 9.16 18.79 16.99
N LYS A 163 8.59 17.95 16.11
CA LYS A 163 7.17 17.90 15.80
C LYS A 163 6.60 16.53 16.17
N PRO A 164 5.66 16.44 17.14
CA PRO A 164 5.06 15.17 17.49
C PRO A 164 4.19 14.65 16.36
N LEU A 165 4.35 13.36 16.06
CA LEU A 165 3.57 12.65 15.06
C LEU A 165 2.20 12.25 15.60
N ASP A 166 1.15 12.52 14.83
CA ASP A 166 -0.16 11.94 15.09
C ASP A 166 -0.14 10.43 14.76
N LEU A 167 -0.46 9.60 15.74
CA LEU A 167 -0.29 8.15 15.66
C LEU A 167 -1.07 7.56 14.48
N LYS A 168 -2.31 8.02 14.25
CA LYS A 168 -3.16 7.52 13.18
C LYS A 168 -2.59 7.87 11.81
N THR A 169 -2.27 9.13 11.61
CA THR A 169 -1.72 9.63 10.34
C THR A 169 -0.37 8.98 10.03
N THR A 170 0.53 8.91 11.02
CA THR A 170 1.82 8.25 10.87
C THR A 170 1.68 6.77 10.55
N PHE A 171 0.78 6.05 11.22
CA PHE A 171 0.55 4.65 10.91
C PHE A 171 0.13 4.46 9.45
N VAL A 172 -0.80 5.28 8.95
CA VAL A 172 -1.25 5.20 7.55
C VAL A 172 -0.10 5.50 6.58
N GLN A 173 0.68 6.55 6.83
CA GLN A 173 1.78 6.95 5.95
C GLN A 173 2.92 5.93 5.94
N LEU A 174 3.38 5.49 7.11
CA LEU A 174 4.49 4.55 7.24
C LEU A 174 4.11 3.13 6.78
N ALA A 175 2.86 2.71 7.00
CA ALA A 175 2.38 1.43 6.48
C ALA A 175 2.23 1.46 4.96
N ALA A 176 1.73 2.55 4.37
CA ALA A 176 1.64 2.67 2.91
C ALA A 176 3.04 2.67 2.25
N MET A 177 4.07 3.19 2.91
CA MET A 177 5.46 3.06 2.47
C MET A 177 5.95 1.61 2.37
N GLN A 178 5.27 0.65 3.01
CA GLN A 178 5.68 -0.76 2.96
C GLN A 178 5.34 -1.46 1.64
N MET A 179 4.52 -0.82 0.80
CA MET A 179 4.00 -1.41 -0.43
C MET A 179 5.07 -2.00 -1.37
N PRO A 180 6.16 -1.28 -1.74
CA PRO A 180 7.20 -1.86 -2.59
C PRO A 180 7.94 -3.04 -1.96
N PHE A 181 8.07 -3.09 -0.63
CA PHE A 181 8.79 -4.18 0.02
C PHE A 181 8.00 -5.48 0.03
N GLY A 182 6.67 -5.41 -0.03
CA GLY A 182 5.86 -6.60 -0.28
C GLY A 182 6.17 -7.26 -1.61
N LEU A 183 6.42 -6.47 -2.66
CA LEU A 183 6.90 -7.03 -3.93
C LEU A 183 8.32 -7.62 -3.82
N GLY A 184 9.19 -7.02 -3.01
CA GLY A 184 10.51 -7.58 -2.72
C GLY A 184 10.44 -8.96 -2.08
N PHE A 185 9.52 -9.16 -1.12
CA PHE A 185 9.31 -10.49 -0.52
C PHE A 185 8.65 -11.48 -1.48
N VAL A 186 7.71 -11.04 -2.33
CA VAL A 186 7.14 -11.88 -3.40
C VAL A 186 8.24 -12.32 -4.37
N LEU A 187 9.14 -11.42 -4.76
CA LEU A 187 10.29 -11.75 -5.60
C LEU A 187 11.19 -12.78 -4.92
N ALA A 188 11.50 -12.61 -3.63
CA ALA A 188 12.25 -13.59 -2.86
C ALA A 188 11.55 -14.96 -2.85
N PHE A 189 10.25 -15.00 -2.62
CA PHE A 189 9.44 -16.22 -2.70
C PHE A 189 9.53 -16.90 -4.07
N LEU A 190 9.40 -16.16 -5.17
CA LEU A 190 9.53 -16.72 -6.52
C LEU A 190 10.92 -17.32 -6.74
N LEU A 191 11.98 -16.66 -6.28
CA LEU A 191 13.35 -17.19 -6.36
C LEU A 191 13.53 -18.46 -5.51
N ALA A 192 12.86 -18.56 -4.35
CA ALA A 192 12.89 -19.76 -3.53
C ALA A 192 12.26 -20.95 -4.25
N ILE A 193 11.10 -20.75 -4.91
CA ILE A 193 10.42 -21.81 -5.67
C ILE A 193 11.25 -22.30 -6.86
N ILE A 194 11.99 -21.42 -7.53
CA ILE A 194 12.87 -21.79 -8.66
C ILE A 194 14.12 -22.56 -8.18
N GLY A 195 14.38 -22.61 -6.87
CA GLY A 195 15.51 -23.33 -6.28
C GLY A 195 16.74 -22.46 -5.98
N PHE A 196 16.64 -21.14 -6.14
CA PHE A 196 17.71 -20.20 -5.79
C PHE A 196 17.64 -19.75 -4.32
N SER A 197 17.68 -20.70 -3.38
CA SER A 197 17.46 -20.41 -1.95
C SER A 197 18.40 -19.36 -1.36
N SER A 198 19.70 -19.40 -1.69
CA SER A 198 20.67 -18.41 -1.17
C SER A 198 20.40 -16.99 -1.69
N LEU A 199 20.06 -16.86 -2.98
CA LEU A 199 19.73 -15.57 -3.58
C LEU A 199 18.40 -15.04 -3.04
N SER A 200 17.42 -15.93 -2.86
CA SER A 200 16.13 -15.61 -2.26
C SER A 200 16.28 -15.03 -0.84
N VAL A 201 17.08 -15.68 0.02
CA VAL A 201 17.40 -15.16 1.36
C VAL A 201 18.09 -13.80 1.28
N ALA A 202 19.05 -13.62 0.38
CA ALA A 202 19.73 -12.34 0.20
C ALA A 202 18.77 -11.23 -0.22
N VAL A 203 17.86 -11.50 -1.16
CA VAL A 203 16.83 -10.54 -1.61
C VAL A 203 15.86 -10.20 -0.49
N ALA A 204 15.40 -11.19 0.29
CA ALA A 204 14.52 -10.96 1.43
C ALA A 204 15.20 -10.13 2.52
N ALA A 205 16.44 -10.47 2.88
CA ALA A 205 17.21 -9.73 3.89
C ALA A 205 17.48 -8.29 3.44
N PHE A 206 17.86 -8.09 2.18
CA PHE A 206 18.04 -6.76 1.60
C PHE A 206 16.74 -5.95 1.60
N THR A 207 15.63 -6.57 1.16
CA THR A 207 14.30 -5.95 1.15
C THR A 207 13.89 -5.48 2.55
N TRP A 208 14.07 -6.34 3.55
CA TRP A 208 13.76 -6.02 4.94
C TRP A 208 14.67 -4.91 5.49
N PHE A 209 15.97 -4.96 5.21
CA PHE A 209 16.92 -3.94 5.68
C PHE A 209 16.64 -2.56 5.06
N VAL A 210 16.43 -2.50 3.75
CA VAL A 210 16.08 -1.28 3.03
C VAL A 210 14.74 -0.72 3.50
N SER A 211 13.76 -1.59 3.77
CA SER A 211 12.46 -1.20 4.35
C SER A 211 12.63 -0.48 5.69
N VAL A 212 13.37 -1.09 6.62
CA VAL A 212 13.59 -0.52 7.96
C VAL A 212 14.33 0.81 7.86
N ILE A 213 15.37 0.90 7.04
CA ILE A 213 16.12 2.16 6.84
C ILE A 213 15.20 3.23 6.28
N LEU A 214 14.52 2.96 5.16
CA LEU A 214 13.69 3.96 4.49
C LEU A 214 12.60 4.48 5.42
N VAL A 215 11.85 3.60 6.08
CA VAL A 215 10.79 4.02 7.01
C VAL A 215 11.36 4.84 8.17
N THR A 216 12.52 4.46 8.71
CA THR A 216 13.15 5.22 9.81
C THR A 216 13.65 6.59 9.35
N THR A 217 14.28 6.69 8.17
CA THR A 217 14.76 7.97 7.63
C THR A 217 13.62 8.90 7.25
N GLU A 218 12.54 8.35 6.71
CA GLU A 218 11.35 9.11 6.35
C GLU A 218 10.66 9.67 7.60
N ALA A 219 10.51 8.85 8.64
CA ALA A 219 9.95 9.29 9.92
C ALA A 219 10.82 10.37 10.61
N MET A 220 12.15 10.27 10.50
CA MET A 220 13.08 11.30 11.01
C MET A 220 12.86 12.65 10.33
N GLU A 221 12.61 12.67 9.01
CA GLU A 221 12.33 13.91 8.29
C GLU A 221 10.91 14.43 8.61
N GLN A 222 9.91 13.55 8.78
CA GLN A 222 8.56 13.96 9.18
C GLN A 222 8.48 14.57 10.58
N THR A 223 9.36 14.14 11.49
CA THR A 223 9.44 14.63 12.88
C THR A 223 10.35 15.84 13.06
N GLU A 224 10.97 16.29 11.97
CA GLU A 224 11.89 17.42 11.95
C GLU A 224 13.00 17.28 13.02
N VAL A 225 13.61 16.09 13.12
CA VAL A 225 14.66 15.82 14.11
C VAL A 225 15.86 16.74 13.87
N ALA A 226 16.23 17.48 14.91
CA ALA A 226 17.41 18.34 14.89
C ALA A 226 18.66 17.54 14.48
N ARG A 227 19.50 18.12 13.60
CA ARG A 227 20.73 17.48 13.09
C ARG A 227 21.56 16.71 14.13
N PRO A 228 21.88 17.25 15.33
CA PRO A 228 22.67 16.52 16.32
C PRO A 228 21.98 15.26 16.87
N ASN A 229 20.65 15.19 16.82
CA ASN A 229 19.88 14.07 17.34
C ASN A 229 19.55 13.01 16.27
N ARG A 230 19.88 13.24 15.00
CA ARG A 230 19.52 12.33 13.88
C ARG A 230 20.10 10.93 14.05
N PHE A 231 21.39 10.84 14.37
CA PHE A 231 22.05 9.55 14.58
C PHE A 231 21.43 8.77 15.76
N LEU A 232 21.17 9.47 16.86
CA LEU A 232 20.54 8.89 18.05
C LEU A 232 19.11 8.42 17.75
N PHE A 233 18.33 9.22 17.02
CA PHE A 233 16.97 8.85 16.59
C PHE A 233 16.97 7.54 15.80
N ILE A 234 17.82 7.41 14.79
CA ILE A 234 17.91 6.20 13.96
C ILE A 234 18.32 5.00 14.82
N THR A 235 19.40 5.15 15.59
CA THR A 235 19.96 4.06 16.40
C THR A 235 18.98 3.59 17.47
N ALA A 236 18.30 4.53 18.14
CA ALA A 236 17.30 4.20 19.16
C ALA A 236 16.04 3.58 18.55
N SER A 237 15.57 4.06 17.40
CA SER A 237 14.38 3.50 16.72
C SER A 237 14.63 2.08 16.23
N MET A 238 15.79 1.85 15.60
CA MET A 238 16.20 0.51 15.16
C MET A 238 16.44 -0.41 16.36
N GLY A 239 17.15 0.05 17.39
CA GLY A 239 17.40 -0.73 18.61
C GLY A 239 16.11 -1.15 19.31
N ALA A 240 15.16 -0.22 19.46
CA ALA A 240 13.84 -0.53 20.01
C ALA A 240 13.04 -1.48 19.12
N TYR A 241 13.09 -1.31 17.80
CA TYR A 241 12.46 -2.24 16.84
C TYR A 241 13.01 -3.66 16.98
N PHE A 242 14.33 -3.83 17.03
CA PHE A 242 14.98 -5.12 17.20
C PHE A 242 14.62 -5.79 18.52
N PHE A 243 14.63 -5.02 19.60
CA PHE A 243 14.24 -5.50 20.92
C PHE A 243 12.79 -5.98 20.94
N LEU A 244 11.85 -5.19 20.41
CA LEU A 244 10.44 -5.58 20.33
C LEU A 244 10.24 -6.81 19.44
N THR A 245 10.90 -6.86 18.28
CA THR A 245 10.80 -7.98 17.34
C THR A 245 11.36 -9.26 17.94
N TYR A 246 12.42 -9.18 18.75
CA TYR A 246 12.94 -10.31 19.51
C TYR A 246 11.94 -10.84 20.54
N ILE A 247 11.27 -9.96 21.29
CA ILE A 247 10.21 -10.35 22.23
C ILE A 247 9.08 -11.05 21.48
N VAL A 248 8.64 -10.49 20.36
CA VAL A 248 7.57 -11.08 19.54
C VAL A 248 7.98 -12.45 19.01
N PHE A 249 9.22 -12.60 18.55
CA PHE A 249 9.75 -13.88 18.09
C PHE A 249 9.70 -14.94 19.21
N LYS A 250 10.08 -14.56 20.43
CA LYS A 250 10.04 -15.43 21.60
C LYS A 250 8.64 -15.85 22.05
N ILE A 251 7.60 -15.09 21.70
CA ILE A 251 6.21 -15.37 22.10
C ILE A 251 5.45 -16.13 21.00
N VAL A 252 5.69 -15.78 19.73
CA VAL A 252 4.91 -16.28 18.59
C VAL A 252 5.52 -17.55 17.99
N VAL A 253 6.85 -17.68 18.01
CA VAL A 253 7.57 -18.73 17.28
C VAL A 253 8.20 -19.79 18.20
N MET A 254 8.65 -19.41 19.40
CA MET A 254 9.14 -20.33 20.44
C MET A 254 8.04 -20.64 21.45
#